data_AF-A0A933J7J1-F1
#
_entry.id   AF-A0A933J7J1-F1
#
_cell.length_a   1.000
_cell.length_b   1.000
_cell.length_c   1.000
_cell.angle_alpha   90.00
_cell.angle_beta   90.00
_cell.angle_gamma   90.00
#
_symmetry.space_group_name_H-M   'P 1'
#
loop_
_entity.id
_entity.type
_entity.pdbx_description
1 polymer ?
#
loop_
_entity_poly.entity_id
_entity_poly.type
_entity_poly.pdbx_seq_one_letter_code
_entity_poly.pdbx_strand_id
1 'polypeptide(L)'
;MEKIDRKPLGAIDALSAGFELVLRRPWILLVPLALDLFLWLGPQIQAKPVFEQMLRVLFAAAAAQSGSPETQQALEAFTQTLQVVGDQFNAFSFVALFGIGLPSIVPLGSPDFLKPMVLFSIQDEATFLGWAVVLALLGVLVGSIYLEAIARHVRQDGPAAAAFAPRVLKSFTHVVALALTLGLAALVLIIPFGLGALLISILSPGLGVFVILLIWLLLMWAGLYLAFAIPAIFISGANAAQAILNSVTIFRHNFWPAMGLVFLIVLIQMGFSIIWQQWVESTVGLIVDMVANAILGTALVAAGMLFYHDRFSWLTQVRQRIHQQQRPSIKG
;
A
#
# COMPACT_ATOMS: atom_id res chain seq x y z
N MET A 1 -7.22 9.00 41.90
CA MET A 1 -7.62 7.80 41.12
C MET A 1 -8.71 8.24 40.18
N GLU A 2 -8.40 8.54 38.91
CA GLU A 2 -9.43 8.94 37.95
C GLU A 2 -9.11 8.39 36.55
N LYS A 3 -10.04 7.54 36.11
CA LYS A 3 -10.35 7.02 34.76
C LYS A 3 -9.20 6.73 33.78
N ILE A 4 -8.79 5.46 33.74
CA ILE A 4 -8.67 4.77 32.45
C ILE A 4 -9.78 3.72 32.42
N ASP A 5 -10.99 4.16 32.18
CA ASP A 5 -12.13 3.29 31.89
C ASP A 5 -12.65 3.57 30.48
N ARG A 6 -11.75 3.97 29.58
CA ARG A 6 -12.07 4.06 28.16
C ARG A 6 -11.76 2.70 27.56
N LYS A 7 -12.82 1.98 27.18
CA LYS A 7 -12.69 0.73 26.42
C LYS A 7 -11.81 1.00 25.20
N PRO A 8 -10.74 0.21 24.99
CA PRO A 8 -9.88 0.35 23.82
C PRO A 8 -10.73 0.21 22.54
N LEU A 9 -10.46 1.03 21.51
CA LEU A 9 -11.26 1.04 20.28
C LEU A 9 -11.42 -0.37 19.71
N GLY A 10 -12.65 -0.81 19.49
CA GLY A 10 -12.94 -2.00 18.69
C GLY A 10 -12.66 -1.74 17.20
N ALA A 11 -12.68 -2.80 16.39
CA ALA A 11 -12.51 -2.66 14.94
C ALA A 11 -13.62 -1.79 14.30
N ILE A 12 -14.87 -2.01 14.69
CA ILE A 12 -16.02 -1.22 14.21
C ILE A 12 -15.93 0.23 14.69
N ASP A 13 -15.55 0.46 15.96
CA ASP A 13 -15.39 1.81 16.50
C ASP A 13 -14.30 2.60 15.76
N ALA A 14 -13.19 1.93 15.41
CA ALA A 14 -12.11 2.52 14.63
C ALA A 14 -12.57 2.89 13.21
N LEU A 15 -13.35 2.02 12.55
CA LEU A 15 -13.94 2.31 11.24
C LEU A 15 -14.87 3.52 11.30
N SER A 16 -15.85 3.51 12.21
CA SER A 16 -16.80 4.62 12.41
C SER A 16 -16.07 5.95 12.66
N ALA A 17 -15.05 5.93 13.53
CA ALA A 17 -14.24 7.11 13.80
C ALA A 17 -13.41 7.57 12.58
N GLY A 18 -12.94 6.64 11.75
CA GLY A 18 -12.27 6.95 10.48
C GLY A 18 -13.19 7.69 9.50
N PHE A 19 -14.42 7.21 9.32
CA PHE A 19 -15.42 7.91 8.49
C PHE A 19 -15.78 9.28 9.06
N GLU A 20 -15.99 9.38 10.37
CA GLU A 20 -16.28 10.67 11.02
C GLU A 20 -15.14 11.67 10.82
N LEU A 21 -13.88 11.21 10.90
CA LEU A 21 -12.71 12.06 10.67
C LEU A 21 -12.73 12.67 9.26
N VAL A 22 -13.03 11.85 8.25
CA VAL A 22 -13.07 12.24 6.83
C VAL A 22 -14.24 13.18 6.55
N LEU A 23 -15.44 12.85 7.04
CA LEU A 23 -16.64 13.66 6.82
C LEU A 23 -16.53 15.06 7.44
N ARG A 24 -15.85 15.16 8.59
CA ARG A 24 -15.55 16.47 9.22
C ARG A 24 -14.45 17.25 8.49
N ARG A 25 -13.69 16.61 7.60
CA ARG A 25 -12.48 17.15 6.97
C ARG A 25 -12.35 16.75 5.49
N PRO A 26 -13.33 17.12 4.64
CA PRO A 26 -13.37 16.67 3.25
C PRO A 26 -12.17 17.15 2.43
N TRP A 27 -11.45 18.19 2.86
CA TRP A 27 -10.24 18.67 2.17
C TRP A 27 -9.10 17.63 2.14
N ILE A 28 -9.11 16.62 3.01
CA ILE A 28 -8.11 15.52 2.95
C ILE A 28 -8.26 14.72 1.64
N LEU A 29 -9.47 14.66 1.09
CA LEU A 29 -9.80 13.96 -0.16
C LEU A 29 -9.20 14.64 -1.39
N LEU A 30 -8.74 15.89 -1.29
CA LEU A 30 -8.17 16.61 -2.43
C LEU A 30 -6.91 15.93 -2.97
N VAL A 31 -6.10 15.29 -2.12
CA VAL A 31 -4.87 14.62 -2.57
C VAL A 31 -5.18 13.38 -3.43
N PRO A 32 -5.96 12.38 -2.95
CA PRO A 32 -6.30 11.22 -3.79
C PRO A 32 -7.11 11.62 -5.03
N LEU A 33 -8.05 12.56 -4.91
CA LEU A 33 -8.82 13.04 -6.07
C LEU A 33 -7.94 13.74 -7.11
N ALA A 34 -7.00 14.58 -6.67
CA ALA A 34 -6.08 15.25 -7.60
C ALA A 34 -5.18 14.24 -8.31
N LEU A 35 -4.74 13.19 -7.63
CA LEU A 35 -3.97 12.11 -8.25
C LEU A 35 -4.82 11.34 -9.27
N ASP A 36 -6.04 10.94 -8.93
CA ASP A 36 -6.93 10.22 -9.84
C ASP A 36 -7.27 11.06 -11.07
N LEU A 37 -7.60 12.35 -10.89
CA LEU A 37 -7.84 13.28 -11.98
C LEU A 37 -6.58 13.50 -12.84
N PHE A 38 -5.40 13.55 -12.23
CA PHE A 38 -4.14 13.64 -12.97
C PHE A 38 -3.85 12.38 -13.78
N LEU A 39 -4.09 11.18 -13.22
CA LEU A 39 -3.89 9.93 -13.94
C LEU A 39 -4.92 9.74 -15.06
N TRP A 40 -6.12 10.28 -14.89
CA TRP A 40 -7.20 10.18 -15.85
C TRP A 40 -7.10 11.19 -17.00
N LEU A 41 -6.87 12.48 -16.70
CA LEU A 41 -6.86 13.58 -17.67
C LEU A 41 -5.46 14.09 -18.04
N GLY A 42 -4.45 13.74 -17.23
CA GLY A 42 -3.11 14.26 -17.37
C GLY A 42 -2.32 13.60 -18.50
N PRO A 43 -1.08 14.09 -18.71
CA PRO A 43 -0.17 13.49 -19.68
C PRO A 43 0.19 12.05 -19.31
N GLN A 44 0.51 11.26 -20.33
CA GLN A 44 0.99 9.90 -20.17
C GLN A 44 2.44 9.77 -20.62
N ILE A 45 3.22 9.00 -19.86
CA ILE A 45 4.54 8.52 -20.29
C ILE A 45 4.36 7.04 -20.61
N GLN A 46 4.48 6.69 -21.88
CA GLN A 46 4.31 5.30 -22.33
C GLN A 46 5.62 4.53 -22.21
N ALA A 47 5.51 3.21 -22.07
CA ALA A 47 6.67 2.31 -22.06
C ALA A 47 6.46 1.09 -22.96
N LYS A 48 5.56 1.17 -23.95
CA LYS A 48 5.21 0.08 -24.87
C LYS A 48 6.42 -0.67 -25.45
N PRO A 49 7.48 0.01 -25.96
CA PRO A 49 8.66 -0.68 -26.49
C PRO A 49 9.36 -1.58 -25.45
N VAL A 50 9.38 -1.15 -24.19
CA VAL A 50 9.96 -1.92 -23.08
C VAL A 50 9.13 -3.18 -22.82
N PHE A 51 7.80 -3.07 -22.78
CA PHE A 51 6.91 -4.22 -22.63
C PHE A 51 7.05 -5.21 -23.80
N GLU A 52 7.12 -4.72 -25.05
CA GLU A 52 7.35 -5.56 -26.22
C GLU A 52 8.69 -6.28 -26.17
N GLN A 53 9.74 -5.63 -25.65
CA GLN A 53 11.04 -6.25 -25.44
C GLN A 53 11.00 -7.33 -24.35
N MET A 54 10.38 -7.05 -23.21
CA MET A 54 10.20 -8.03 -22.13
C MET A 54 9.40 -9.25 -22.60
N LEU A 55 8.33 -9.03 -23.37
CA LEU A 55 7.53 -10.10 -23.95
C LEU A 55 8.32 -10.97 -24.90
N ARG A 56 9.17 -10.39 -25.77
CA ARG A 56 10.05 -11.16 -26.65
C ARG A 56 10.99 -12.08 -25.88
N VAL A 57 11.58 -11.60 -24.78
CA VAL A 57 12.45 -12.41 -23.91
C VAL A 57 11.66 -13.54 -23.24
N LEU A 58 10.45 -13.23 -22.73
CA LEU A 58 9.57 -14.23 -22.11
C LEU A 58 9.18 -15.33 -23.11
N PHE A 59 8.81 -14.95 -24.33
CA PHE A 59 8.51 -15.89 -25.42
C PHE A 59 9.69 -16.77 -25.78
N ALA A 60 10.90 -16.20 -25.90
CA ALA A 60 12.10 -16.97 -26.18
C ALA A 60 12.38 -18.03 -25.09
N ALA A 61 12.19 -17.66 -23.82
CA ALA A 61 12.35 -18.57 -22.69
C ALA A 61 11.25 -19.64 -22.60
N ALA A 62 10.02 -19.29 -22.97
CA ALA A 62 8.89 -20.21 -23.00
C ALA A 62 8.98 -21.21 -24.16
N ALA A 63 9.36 -20.75 -25.35
CA ALA A 63 9.54 -21.61 -26.53
C ALA A 63 10.67 -22.65 -26.36
N ALA A 64 11.67 -22.34 -25.52
CA ALA A 64 12.72 -23.30 -25.15
C ALA A 64 12.21 -24.43 -24.23
N GLN A 65 11.04 -24.27 -23.60
CA GLN A 65 10.42 -25.29 -22.76
C GLN A 65 9.36 -26.04 -23.57
N SER A 66 9.56 -27.34 -23.78
CA SER A 66 8.58 -28.24 -24.40
C SER A 66 7.38 -28.46 -23.46
N GLY A 67 6.51 -27.45 -23.33
CA GLY A 67 5.32 -27.50 -22.49
C GLY A 67 4.18 -28.32 -23.10
N SER A 68 3.24 -28.78 -22.27
CA SER A 68 1.97 -29.32 -22.75
C SER A 68 1.20 -28.27 -23.58
N PRO A 69 0.29 -28.68 -24.48
CA PRO A 69 -0.56 -27.74 -25.23
C PRO A 69 -1.34 -26.75 -24.32
N GLU A 70 -1.75 -27.22 -23.14
CA GLU A 70 -2.43 -26.40 -22.11
C GLU A 70 -1.51 -25.29 -21.57
N THR A 71 -0.22 -25.60 -21.38
CA THR A 71 0.78 -24.63 -20.92
C THR A 71 1.03 -23.56 -21.98
N GLN A 72 1.08 -23.95 -23.26
CA GLN A 72 1.22 -23.02 -24.38
C GLN A 72 0.02 -22.08 -24.49
N GLN A 73 -1.20 -22.60 -24.35
CA GLN A 73 -2.41 -21.79 -24.38
C GLN A 73 -2.47 -20.79 -23.20
N ALA A 74 -2.06 -21.22 -22.00
CA ALA A 74 -1.98 -20.33 -20.83
C ALA A 74 -0.93 -19.21 -21.03
N LEU A 75 0.21 -19.52 -21.65
CA LEU A 75 1.25 -18.54 -22.00
C LEU A 75 0.76 -17.53 -23.04
N GLU A 76 0.06 -17.98 -24.08
CA GLU A 76 -0.55 -17.10 -25.09
C GLU A 76 -1.57 -16.14 -24.47
N ALA A 77 -2.47 -16.66 -23.62
CA ALA A 77 -3.45 -15.82 -22.92
C ALA A 77 -2.77 -14.80 -21.99
N PHE A 78 -1.73 -15.21 -21.27
CA PHE A 78 -0.96 -14.33 -20.39
C PHE A 78 -0.24 -13.22 -21.17
N THR A 79 0.38 -13.57 -22.30
CA THR A 79 1.11 -12.61 -23.14
C THR A 79 0.17 -11.62 -23.82
N GLN A 80 -0.99 -12.05 -24.31
CA GLN A 80 -2.02 -11.15 -24.84
C GLN A 80 -2.50 -10.17 -23.76
N THR A 81 -2.68 -10.64 -22.53
CA THR A 81 -3.03 -9.77 -21.40
C THR A 81 -1.93 -8.74 -21.13
N LEU A 82 -0.66 -9.16 -21.10
CA LEU A 82 0.47 -8.26 -20.89
C LEU A 82 0.66 -7.24 -22.03
N GLN A 83 0.33 -7.61 -23.29
CA GLN A 83 0.34 -6.66 -24.41
C GLN A 83 -0.69 -5.56 -24.21
N VAL A 84 -1.93 -5.92 -23.83
CA VAL A 84 -2.99 -4.94 -23.53
C VAL A 84 -2.57 -4.02 -22.39
N VAL A 85 -1.98 -4.57 -21.33
CA VAL A 85 -1.46 -3.78 -20.21
C VAL A 85 -0.34 -2.84 -20.66
N GLY A 86 0.63 -3.32 -21.44
CA GLY A 86 1.75 -2.53 -21.94
C GLY A 86 1.31 -1.39 -22.87
N ASP A 87 0.28 -1.62 -23.68
CA ASP A 87 -0.29 -0.63 -24.59
C ASP A 87 -1.01 0.51 -23.86
N GLN A 88 -1.63 0.20 -22.73
CA GLN A 88 -2.35 1.17 -21.91
C GLN A 88 -1.52 1.68 -20.72
N PHE A 89 -0.26 1.25 -20.61
CA PHE A 89 0.57 1.56 -19.46
C PHE A 89 0.96 3.05 -19.44
N ASN A 90 0.59 3.73 -18.36
CA ASN A 90 1.08 5.05 -18.02
C ASN A 90 2.11 4.93 -16.89
N ALA A 91 3.36 5.36 -17.13
CA ALA A 91 4.40 5.31 -16.10
C ALA A 91 4.05 6.16 -14.87
N PHE A 92 3.25 7.22 -15.01
CA PHE A 92 2.77 7.99 -13.85
C PHE A 92 1.95 7.16 -12.85
N SER A 93 1.39 6.01 -13.27
CA SER A 93 0.72 5.07 -12.36
C SER A 93 1.66 4.53 -11.27
N PHE A 94 2.98 4.63 -11.43
CA PHE A 94 3.93 4.36 -10.35
C PHE A 94 3.75 5.30 -9.15
N VAL A 95 3.30 6.54 -9.36
CA VAL A 95 3.00 7.47 -8.27
C VAL A 95 1.85 6.95 -7.41
N ALA A 96 0.80 6.38 -8.02
CA ALA A 96 -0.28 5.71 -7.30
C ALA A 96 0.19 4.41 -6.64
N LEU A 97 0.93 3.56 -7.36
CA LEU A 97 1.41 2.28 -6.85
C LEU A 97 2.31 2.44 -5.62
N PHE A 98 3.19 3.44 -5.62
CA PHE A 98 4.12 3.72 -4.51
C PHE A 98 3.61 4.82 -3.57
N GLY A 99 2.44 5.38 -3.83
CA GLY A 99 1.69 6.23 -2.91
C GLY A 99 1.10 5.42 -1.76
N ILE A 100 1.96 4.84 -0.91
CA ILE A 100 1.55 3.88 0.12
C ILE A 100 0.43 4.47 1.00
N GLY A 101 -0.73 3.81 1.01
CA GLY A 101 -1.91 4.23 1.76
C GLY A 101 -2.73 5.36 1.12
N LEU A 102 -2.30 5.92 -0.01
CA LEU A 102 -3.09 6.87 -0.79
C LEU A 102 -4.09 6.10 -1.65
N PRO A 103 -5.41 6.26 -1.45
CA PRO A 103 -6.39 5.60 -2.30
C PRO A 103 -6.36 6.22 -3.69
N SER A 104 -6.17 5.40 -4.70
CA SER A 104 -6.18 5.84 -6.09
C SER A 104 -6.70 4.72 -6.98
N ILE A 105 -7.51 5.10 -7.97
CA ILE A 105 -7.90 4.21 -9.05
C ILE A 105 -6.99 4.57 -10.22
N VAL A 106 -6.25 3.59 -10.72
CA VAL A 106 -5.54 3.72 -11.99
C VAL A 106 -6.52 3.30 -13.09
N PRO A 107 -7.07 4.23 -13.89
CA PRO A 107 -7.97 3.85 -14.97
C PRO A 107 -7.17 3.08 -16.01
N LEU A 108 -7.56 1.84 -16.30
CA LEU A 108 -7.04 1.08 -17.44
C LEU A 108 -7.74 1.61 -18.69
N GLY A 109 -7.13 2.62 -19.32
CA GLY A 109 -7.63 3.25 -20.53
C GLY A 109 -8.27 4.62 -20.32
N SER A 110 -8.20 5.43 -21.36
CA SER A 110 -8.93 6.71 -21.46
C SER A 110 -10.24 6.48 -22.23
N PRO A 111 -11.33 7.19 -21.88
CA PRO A 111 -12.56 7.11 -22.66
C PRO A 111 -12.29 7.45 -24.14
N ASP A 112 -12.99 6.82 -25.08
CA ASP A 112 -12.76 7.00 -26.54
C ASP A 112 -12.80 8.46 -27.01
N PHE A 113 -13.53 9.33 -26.30
CA PHE A 113 -13.65 10.75 -26.61
C PHE A 113 -12.48 11.62 -26.07
N LEU A 114 -11.63 11.07 -25.19
CA LEU A 114 -10.42 11.69 -24.65
C LEU A 114 -9.20 10.91 -25.13
N LYS A 115 -8.58 11.39 -26.22
CA LYS A 115 -7.27 10.86 -26.62
C LYS A 115 -6.23 11.25 -25.57
N PRO A 116 -5.50 10.29 -24.98
CA PRO A 116 -4.49 10.61 -23.98
C PRO A 116 -3.36 11.44 -24.61
N MET A 117 -2.94 12.47 -23.88
CA MET A 117 -1.78 13.28 -24.28
C MET A 117 -0.50 12.51 -23.96
N VAL A 118 0.11 11.90 -24.98
CA VAL A 118 1.39 11.21 -24.83
C VAL A 118 2.53 12.23 -24.80
N LEU A 119 3.26 12.29 -23.69
CA LEU A 119 4.39 13.20 -23.52
C LEU A 119 5.61 12.69 -24.28
N PHE A 120 5.98 11.43 -24.04
CA PHE A 120 7.01 10.67 -24.74
C PHE A 120 6.84 9.18 -24.43
N SER A 121 7.54 8.35 -25.20
CA SER A 121 7.59 6.89 -25.00
C SER A 121 9.01 6.47 -24.62
N ILE A 122 9.13 5.75 -23.52
CA ILE A 122 10.39 5.19 -23.02
C ILE A 122 10.79 4.01 -23.92
N GLN A 123 12.01 4.06 -24.45
CA GLN A 123 12.48 3.11 -25.47
C GLN A 123 13.28 1.96 -24.88
N ASP A 124 13.93 2.15 -23.72
CA ASP A 124 14.87 1.19 -23.14
C ASP A 124 14.62 0.93 -21.65
N GLU A 125 15.06 -0.24 -21.21
CA GLU A 125 14.86 -0.75 -19.85
C GLU A 125 15.56 0.11 -18.78
N ALA A 126 16.72 0.69 -19.07
CA ALA A 126 17.49 1.47 -18.10
C ALA A 126 16.80 2.83 -17.82
N THR A 127 16.36 3.51 -18.88
CA THR A 127 15.55 4.73 -18.76
C THR A 127 14.23 4.45 -18.05
N PHE A 128 13.59 3.31 -18.33
CA PHE A 128 12.37 2.88 -17.65
C PHE A 128 12.60 2.72 -16.14
N LEU A 129 13.66 2.01 -15.74
CA LEU A 129 14.02 1.85 -14.33
C LEU A 129 14.31 3.20 -13.67
N GLY A 130 15.01 4.12 -14.35
CA GLY A 130 15.26 5.47 -13.85
C GLY A 130 13.96 6.23 -13.55
N TRP A 131 13.02 6.24 -14.50
CA TRP A 131 11.69 6.85 -14.30
C TRP A 131 10.87 6.14 -13.23
N ALA A 132 10.91 4.80 -13.18
CA ALA A 132 10.21 4.05 -12.16
C ALA A 132 10.69 4.43 -10.75
N VAL A 133 12.01 4.58 -10.54
CA VAL A 133 12.57 5.02 -9.25
C VAL A 133 12.13 6.45 -8.91
N VAL A 134 12.22 7.39 -9.86
CA VAL A 134 11.82 8.79 -9.64
C VAL A 134 10.33 8.89 -9.30
N LEU A 135 9.47 8.22 -10.06
CA LEU A 135 8.02 8.21 -9.86
C LEU A 135 7.63 7.45 -8.59
N ALA A 136 8.36 6.40 -8.22
CA ALA A 136 8.18 5.72 -6.94
C ALA A 136 8.47 6.64 -5.77
N LEU A 137 9.60 7.36 -5.80
CA LEU A 137 9.96 8.33 -4.75
C LEU A 137 8.94 9.48 -4.69
N LEU A 138 8.45 9.95 -5.85
CA LEU A 138 7.38 10.94 -5.91
C LEU A 138 6.09 10.39 -5.28
N GLY A 139 5.71 9.14 -5.59
CA GLY A 139 4.57 8.46 -4.96
C GLY A 139 4.70 8.41 -3.44
N VAL A 140 5.85 7.98 -2.92
CA VAL A 140 6.09 7.93 -1.47
C VAL A 140 6.03 9.34 -0.85
N LEU A 141 6.49 10.37 -1.55
CA LEU A 141 6.39 11.76 -1.10
C LEU A 141 4.94 12.24 -1.04
N VAL A 142 4.16 12.05 -2.10
CA VAL A 142 2.74 12.42 -2.15
C VAL A 142 1.95 11.65 -1.09
N GLY A 143 2.18 10.35 -0.97
CA GLY A 143 1.62 9.51 0.10
C GLY A 143 2.00 10.02 1.49
N SER A 144 3.24 10.48 1.70
CA SER A 144 3.67 11.03 2.99
C SER A 144 2.99 12.36 3.33
N ILE A 145 2.76 13.24 2.35
CA ILE A 145 1.98 14.47 2.53
C ILE A 145 0.56 14.12 2.97
N TYR A 146 -0.07 13.19 2.27
CA TYR A 146 -1.43 12.73 2.54
C TYR A 146 -1.57 12.07 3.91
N LEU A 147 -0.69 11.10 4.24
CA LEU A 147 -0.71 10.39 5.51
C LEU A 147 -0.43 11.32 6.69
N GLU A 148 0.48 12.29 6.54
CA GLU A 148 0.72 13.29 7.59
C GLU A 148 -0.47 14.24 7.77
N ALA A 149 -1.21 14.55 6.69
CA ALA A 149 -2.45 15.34 6.77
C ALA A 149 -3.56 14.61 7.56
N ILE A 150 -3.62 13.29 7.50
CA ILE A 150 -4.51 12.47 8.35
C ILE A 150 -3.94 12.42 9.77
N ALA A 151 -2.68 12.04 9.90
CA ALA A 151 -2.03 11.73 11.18
C ALA A 151 -2.04 12.92 12.15
N ARG A 152 -1.86 14.15 11.67
CA ARG A 152 -1.95 15.36 12.52
C ARG A 152 -3.30 15.49 13.22
N HIS A 153 -4.39 15.06 12.57
CA HIS A 153 -5.73 15.13 13.15
C HIS A 153 -5.98 13.97 14.11
N VAL A 154 -5.39 12.80 13.85
CA VAL A 154 -5.39 11.66 14.78
C VAL A 154 -4.61 11.99 16.05
N ARG A 155 -3.44 12.64 15.93
CA ARG A 155 -2.62 13.10 17.05
C ARG A 155 -3.18 14.34 17.77
N GLN A 156 -4.19 14.99 17.18
CA GLN A 156 -4.76 16.25 17.66
C GLN A 156 -3.71 17.38 17.76
N ASP A 157 -2.77 17.41 16.82
CA ASP A 157 -1.75 18.45 16.77
C ASP A 157 -2.40 19.83 16.57
N GLY A 158 -1.91 20.84 17.31
CA GLY A 158 -2.34 22.23 17.16
C GLY A 158 -2.09 22.82 15.75
N PRO A 159 -2.52 24.07 15.50
CA PRO A 159 -2.49 24.71 14.18
C PRO A 159 -1.09 25.05 13.64
N ALA A 160 -0.01 24.59 14.28
CA ALA A 160 1.37 24.90 13.90
C ALA A 160 1.75 24.29 12.54
N ALA A 161 1.40 24.99 11.46
CA ALA A 161 1.72 24.63 10.08
C ALA A 161 3.23 24.54 9.81
N ALA A 162 4.03 25.30 10.55
CA ALA A 162 5.50 25.35 10.42
C ALA A 162 6.18 23.98 10.62
N ALA A 163 5.58 23.09 11.41
CA ALA A 163 6.14 21.77 11.68
C ALA A 163 5.66 20.68 10.69
N PHE A 164 4.76 21.01 9.74
CA PHE A 164 4.23 20.04 8.77
C PHE A 164 5.30 19.55 7.79
N ALA A 165 5.97 20.46 7.08
CA ALA A 165 6.96 20.09 6.06
C ALA A 165 8.15 19.29 6.62
N PRO A 166 8.77 19.66 7.77
CA PRO A 166 9.82 18.85 8.38
C PRO A 166 9.35 17.45 8.78
N ARG A 167 8.10 17.32 9.26
CA ARG A 167 7.51 16.01 9.59
C ARG A 167 7.28 15.16 8.36
N VAL A 168 6.73 15.73 7.29
CA VAL A 168 6.58 15.04 6.00
C VAL A 168 7.92 14.53 5.50
N LEU A 169 8.96 15.37 5.49
CA LEU A 169 10.28 14.96 5.00
C LEU A 169 10.88 13.85 5.87
N LYS A 170 10.77 13.95 7.19
CA LYS A 170 11.22 12.90 8.10
C LYS A 170 10.47 11.58 7.87
N SER A 171 9.14 11.61 7.84
CA SER A 171 8.31 10.44 7.60
C SER A 171 8.59 9.83 6.22
N PHE A 172 8.76 10.64 5.19
CA PHE A 172 9.17 10.22 3.84
C PHE A 172 10.45 9.36 3.88
N THR A 173 11.51 9.85 4.55
CA THR A 173 12.75 9.07 4.65
C THR A 173 12.57 7.74 5.39
N HIS A 174 11.70 7.70 6.41
CA HIS A 174 11.41 6.47 7.14
C HIS A 174 10.54 5.49 6.35
N VAL A 175 9.61 5.97 5.52
CA VAL A 175 8.82 5.14 4.61
C VAL A 175 9.71 4.57 3.50
N VAL A 176 10.61 5.38 2.92
CA VAL A 176 11.61 4.89 1.96
C VAL A 176 12.51 3.83 2.60
N ALA A 177 13.04 4.10 3.80
CA ALA A 177 13.88 3.13 4.52
C ALA A 177 13.11 1.84 4.85
N LEU A 178 11.83 1.93 5.23
CA LEU A 178 10.96 0.78 5.46
C LEU A 178 10.75 -0.02 4.17
N ALA A 179 10.40 0.65 3.07
CA ALA A 179 10.18 0.00 1.78
C ALA A 179 11.44 -0.72 1.27
N LEU A 180 12.61 -0.09 1.38
CA LEU A 180 13.90 -0.72 1.04
C LEU A 180 14.22 -1.91 1.93
N THR A 181 14.00 -1.79 3.24
CA THR A 181 14.25 -2.88 4.20
C THR A 181 13.37 -4.08 3.92
N LEU A 182 12.06 -3.85 3.75
CA LEU A 182 11.10 -4.92 3.47
C LEU A 182 11.28 -5.50 2.06
N GLY A 183 11.57 -4.66 1.07
CA GLY A 183 11.87 -5.10 -0.29
C GLY A 183 13.11 -5.98 -0.36
N LEU A 184 14.20 -5.58 0.31
CA LEU A 184 15.41 -6.39 0.39
C LEU A 184 15.16 -7.71 1.15
N ALA A 185 14.44 -7.66 2.27
CA ALA A 185 14.07 -8.88 3.01
C ALA A 185 13.21 -9.82 2.17
N ALA A 186 12.26 -9.28 1.40
CA ALA A 186 11.44 -10.06 0.48
C ALA A 186 12.28 -10.66 -0.65
N LEU A 187 13.25 -9.94 -1.23
CA LEU A 187 14.16 -10.48 -2.26
C LEU A 187 15.03 -11.62 -1.71
N VAL A 188 15.58 -11.43 -0.50
CA VAL A 188 16.38 -12.46 0.20
C VAL A 188 15.55 -13.71 0.48
N LEU A 189 14.23 -13.60 0.64
CA LEU A 189 13.33 -14.74 0.78
C LEU A 189 12.95 -15.32 -0.59
N ILE A 190 12.49 -14.49 -1.53
CA ILE A 190 11.91 -14.94 -2.80
C ILE A 190 12.95 -15.61 -3.69
N ILE A 191 14.18 -15.07 -3.78
CA ILE A 191 15.19 -15.60 -4.70
C ILE A 191 15.59 -17.05 -4.35
N PRO A 192 16.12 -17.36 -3.14
CA PRO A 192 16.56 -18.72 -2.85
C PRO A 192 15.39 -19.72 -2.81
N PHE A 193 14.25 -19.33 -2.24
CA PHE A 193 13.09 -20.22 -2.18
C PHE A 193 12.43 -20.40 -3.56
N GLY A 194 12.42 -19.37 -4.40
CA GLY A 194 11.94 -19.44 -5.79
C GLY A 194 12.83 -20.31 -6.65
N LEU A 195 14.16 -20.18 -6.55
CA LEU A 195 15.10 -21.08 -7.20
C LEU A 195 14.94 -22.53 -6.70
N GLY A 196 14.76 -22.71 -5.38
CA GLY A 196 14.45 -24.01 -4.80
C GLY A 196 13.15 -24.60 -5.37
N ALA A 197 12.10 -23.79 -5.51
CA ALA A 197 10.84 -24.21 -6.12
C ALA A 197 11.02 -24.62 -7.58
N LEU A 198 11.79 -23.87 -8.37
CA LEU A 198 12.11 -24.22 -9.76
C LEU A 198 12.85 -25.55 -9.86
N LEU A 199 13.83 -25.80 -9.00
CA LEU A 199 14.55 -27.08 -8.95
C LEU A 199 13.63 -28.24 -8.55
N ILE A 200 12.74 -28.03 -7.58
CA ILE A 200 11.76 -29.03 -7.13
C ILE A 200 10.73 -29.31 -8.24
N SER A 201 10.34 -28.30 -9.02
CA SER A 201 9.41 -28.46 -10.15
C SER A 201 9.91 -29.43 -11.22
N ILE A 202 11.23 -29.58 -11.37
CA ILE A 202 11.83 -30.56 -12.30
C ILE A 202 11.48 -31.99 -11.87
N LEU A 203 11.40 -32.24 -10.56
CA LEU A 203 11.04 -33.56 -10.01
C LEU A 203 9.52 -33.75 -10.00
N SER A 204 8.79 -32.73 -9.54
CA SER A 204 7.33 -32.72 -9.51
C SER A 204 6.81 -31.29 -9.60
N PRO A 205 6.10 -30.93 -10.70
CA PRO A 205 5.52 -29.61 -10.86
C PRO A 205 4.62 -29.18 -9.69
N GLY A 206 3.85 -30.13 -9.14
CA GLY A 206 2.96 -29.87 -8.00
C GLY A 206 3.69 -29.47 -6.72
N LEU A 207 4.85 -30.08 -6.45
CA LEU A 207 5.66 -29.72 -5.28
C LEU A 207 6.28 -28.33 -5.43
N GLY A 208 6.73 -27.94 -6.62
CA GLY A 208 7.26 -26.60 -6.84
C GLY A 208 6.20 -25.51 -6.66
N VAL A 209 4.98 -25.73 -7.17
CA VAL A 209 3.84 -24.82 -6.93
C VAL A 209 3.52 -24.73 -5.44
N PHE A 210 3.52 -25.85 -4.71
CA PHE A 210 3.29 -25.86 -3.27
C PHE A 210 4.31 -25.00 -2.50
N VAL A 211 5.60 -25.05 -2.88
CA VAL A 211 6.64 -24.20 -2.26
C VAL A 211 6.37 -22.73 -2.55
N ILE A 212 5.96 -22.37 -3.77
CA ILE A 212 5.59 -20.98 -4.12
C ILE A 212 4.41 -20.50 -3.26
N LEU A 213 3.37 -21.33 -3.10
CA LEU A 213 2.23 -21.01 -2.25
C LEU A 213 2.63 -20.82 -0.78
N LEU A 214 3.58 -21.62 -0.28
CA LEU A 214 4.10 -21.46 1.08
C LEU A 214 4.82 -20.12 1.26
N ILE A 215 5.62 -19.67 0.28
CA ILE A 215 6.26 -18.35 0.31
C ILE A 215 5.20 -17.25 0.36
N TRP A 216 4.16 -17.34 -0.49
CA TRP A 216 3.05 -16.39 -0.47
C TRP A 216 2.33 -16.35 0.87
N LEU A 217 2.07 -17.52 1.47
CA LEU A 217 1.47 -17.61 2.80
C LEU A 217 2.33 -16.93 3.87
N LEU A 218 3.66 -17.14 3.85
CA LEU A 218 4.59 -16.50 4.77
C LEU A 218 4.64 -14.98 4.59
N LEU A 219 4.67 -14.50 3.35
CA LEU A 219 4.64 -13.06 3.05
C LEU A 219 3.33 -12.42 3.47
N MET A 220 2.19 -13.07 3.21
CA MET A 220 0.87 -12.61 3.66
C MET A 220 0.83 -12.54 5.19
N TRP A 221 1.32 -13.57 5.87
CA TRP A 221 1.37 -13.61 7.33
C TRP A 221 2.27 -12.51 7.91
N ALA A 222 3.45 -12.29 7.32
CA ALA A 222 4.32 -11.18 7.69
C ALA A 222 3.63 -9.82 7.45
N GLY A 223 2.91 -9.68 6.33
CA GLY A 223 2.12 -8.50 5.98
C GLY A 223 1.07 -8.16 7.04
N LEU A 224 0.38 -9.16 7.60
CA LEU A 224 -0.56 -8.95 8.71
C LEU A 224 0.13 -8.32 9.93
N TYR A 225 1.28 -8.86 10.34
CA TYR A 225 2.05 -8.31 11.47
C TYR A 225 2.63 -6.91 11.19
N LEU A 226 2.80 -6.56 9.92
CA LEU A 226 3.31 -5.26 9.46
C LEU A 226 2.19 -4.27 9.09
N ALA A 227 0.91 -4.64 9.25
CA ALA A 227 -0.24 -3.82 8.87
C ALA A 227 -0.23 -2.42 9.51
N PHE A 228 0.43 -2.26 10.68
CA PHE A 228 0.53 -0.98 11.38
C PHE A 228 1.90 -0.31 11.28
N ALA A 229 2.81 -0.80 10.43
CA ALA A 229 4.14 -0.22 10.29
C ALA A 229 4.06 1.23 9.74
N ILE A 230 3.20 1.46 8.75
CA ILE A 230 2.97 2.82 8.21
C ILE A 230 2.32 3.72 9.28
N PRO A 231 1.19 3.34 9.93
CA PRO A 231 0.68 4.07 11.09
C PRO A 231 1.74 4.39 12.16
N ALA A 232 2.67 3.47 12.44
CA ALA A 232 3.72 3.70 13.44
C ALA A 232 4.64 4.87 13.09
N ILE A 233 5.04 4.99 11.83
CA ILE A 233 5.90 6.09 11.35
C ILE A 233 5.18 7.43 11.59
N PHE A 234 3.94 7.54 11.12
CA PHE A 234 3.22 8.81 11.15
C PHE A 234 2.68 9.14 12.55
N ILE A 235 2.13 8.18 13.29
CA ILE A 235 1.50 8.46 14.58
C ILE A 235 2.51 8.57 15.72
N SER A 236 3.48 7.67 15.80
CA SER A 236 4.47 7.66 16.88
C SER A 236 5.81 8.29 16.54
N GLY A 237 5.99 8.75 15.29
CA GLY A 237 7.27 9.30 14.84
C GLY A 237 8.39 8.25 14.76
N ALA A 238 8.01 6.98 14.59
CA ALA A 238 8.94 5.85 14.58
C ALA A 238 9.82 5.87 13.33
N ASN A 239 11.09 5.48 13.47
CA ASN A 239 11.92 5.12 12.31
C ASN A 239 11.52 3.74 11.74
N ALA A 240 12.08 3.33 10.61
CA ALA A 240 11.72 2.07 9.94
C ALA A 240 11.80 0.83 10.86
N ALA A 241 12.89 0.67 11.62
CA ALA A 241 13.06 -0.48 12.52
C ALA A 241 12.06 -0.44 13.69
N GLN A 242 11.88 0.73 14.30
CA GLN A 242 10.88 0.92 15.35
C GLN A 242 9.46 0.70 14.82
N ALA A 243 9.16 1.09 13.59
CA ALA A 243 7.86 0.89 12.96
C ALA A 243 7.52 -0.60 12.81
N ILE A 244 8.48 -1.41 12.35
CA ILE A 244 8.36 -2.87 12.30
C ILE A 244 8.09 -3.43 13.70
N LEU A 245 8.94 -3.09 14.68
CA LEU A 245 8.82 -3.61 16.04
C LEU A 245 7.51 -3.19 16.72
N ASN A 246 7.09 -1.94 16.54
CA ASN A 246 5.84 -1.41 17.10
C ASN A 246 4.63 -2.08 16.46
N SER A 247 4.64 -2.27 15.13
CA SER A 247 3.57 -2.98 14.42
C SER A 247 3.43 -4.41 14.90
N VAL A 248 4.54 -5.17 14.94
CA VAL A 248 4.57 -6.56 15.43
C VAL A 248 4.09 -6.63 16.88
N THR A 249 4.54 -5.70 17.73
CA THR A 249 4.14 -5.65 19.14
C THR A 249 2.64 -5.40 19.28
N ILE A 250 2.09 -4.41 18.58
CA ILE A 250 0.66 -4.08 18.68
C ILE A 250 -0.19 -5.21 18.13
N PHE A 251 0.17 -5.76 16.97
CA PHE A 251 -0.55 -6.86 16.35
C PHE A 251 -0.55 -8.09 17.28
N ARG A 252 0.61 -8.48 17.82
CA ARG A 252 0.73 -9.67 18.70
C ARG A 252 -0.09 -9.54 19.98
N HIS A 253 -0.07 -8.39 20.65
CA HIS A 253 -0.79 -8.20 21.92
C HIS A 253 -2.29 -7.92 21.71
N ASN A 254 -2.70 -7.57 20.49
CA ASN A 254 -4.09 -7.26 20.15
C ASN A 254 -4.57 -8.09 18.97
N PHE A 255 -4.17 -9.36 18.89
CA PHE A 255 -4.31 -10.20 17.71
C PHE A 255 -5.72 -10.21 17.13
N TRP A 256 -6.73 -10.51 17.95
CA TRP A 256 -8.12 -10.59 17.48
C TRP A 256 -8.70 -9.23 17.02
N PRO A 257 -8.62 -8.13 17.81
CA PRO A 257 -9.07 -6.82 17.32
C PRO A 257 -8.29 -6.32 16.10
N ALA A 258 -6.97 -6.53 16.06
CA ALA A 258 -6.12 -6.11 14.96
C ALA A 258 -6.46 -6.87 13.67
N MET A 259 -6.56 -8.20 13.76
CA MET A 259 -6.97 -9.04 12.64
C MET A 259 -8.38 -8.68 12.16
N GLY A 260 -9.33 -8.48 13.08
CA GLY A 260 -10.68 -8.06 12.74
C GLY A 260 -10.72 -6.74 11.98
N LEU A 261 -9.93 -5.74 12.41
CA LEU A 261 -9.82 -4.48 11.69
C LEU A 261 -9.19 -4.65 10.31
N VAL A 262 -8.05 -5.35 10.21
CA VAL A 262 -7.37 -5.58 8.93
C VAL A 262 -8.27 -6.35 7.97
N PHE A 263 -8.96 -7.39 8.45
CA PHE A 263 -9.91 -8.16 7.65
C PHE A 263 -11.07 -7.30 7.18
N LEU A 264 -11.67 -6.47 8.04
CA LEU A 264 -12.74 -5.55 7.62
C LEU A 264 -12.26 -4.54 6.58
N ILE A 265 -11.06 -3.96 6.76
CA ILE A 265 -10.48 -3.03 5.78
C ILE A 265 -10.33 -3.73 4.42
N VAL A 266 -9.74 -4.93 4.40
CA VAL A 266 -9.55 -5.72 3.17
C VAL A 266 -10.91 -6.09 2.55
N LEU A 267 -11.86 -6.58 3.35
CA LEU A 267 -13.19 -6.95 2.89
C LEU A 267 -13.94 -5.77 2.27
N ILE A 268 -13.87 -4.58 2.89
CA ILE A 268 -14.50 -3.36 2.36
C ILE A 268 -13.82 -2.94 1.05
N GLN A 269 -12.49 -2.97 0.97
CA GLN A 269 -11.75 -2.64 -0.26
C GLN A 269 -12.09 -3.61 -1.40
N MET A 270 -12.13 -4.92 -1.12
CA MET A 270 -12.50 -5.93 -2.12
C MET A 270 -13.96 -5.78 -2.56
N GLY A 271 -14.88 -5.63 -1.60
CA GLY A 271 -16.31 -5.46 -1.88
C GLY A 271 -16.61 -4.19 -2.69
N PHE A 272 -15.89 -3.11 -2.41
CA PHE A 272 -15.97 -1.88 -3.18
C PHE A 272 -15.58 -2.11 -4.65
N SER A 273 -14.43 -2.73 -4.91
CA SER A 273 -13.99 -3.01 -6.29
C SER A 273 -15.04 -3.78 -7.12
N ILE A 274 -15.77 -4.72 -6.51
CA ILE A 274 -16.79 -5.53 -7.21
C ILE A 274 -18.05 -4.73 -7.55
N ILE A 275 -18.56 -3.93 -6.61
CA ILE A 275 -19.84 -3.21 -6.78
C ILE A 275 -19.76 -2.18 -7.91
N TRP A 276 -18.59 -1.54 -8.06
CA TRP A 276 -18.45 -0.39 -8.95
C TRP A 276 -17.96 -0.72 -10.35
N GLN A 277 -17.43 -1.94 -10.59
CA GLN A 277 -17.03 -2.40 -11.93
C GLN A 277 -18.12 -2.27 -13.00
N GLN A 278 -19.40 -2.38 -12.62
CA GLN A 278 -20.53 -2.27 -13.56
C GLN A 278 -20.83 -0.83 -14.03
N TRP A 279 -20.29 0.18 -13.35
CA TRP A 279 -20.62 1.60 -13.60
C TRP A 279 -19.49 2.38 -14.29
N VAL A 280 -18.29 1.79 -14.35
CA VAL A 280 -17.05 2.36 -14.90
C VAL A 280 -17.13 2.62 -16.41
N GLU A 281 -18.09 2.03 -17.12
CA GLU A 281 -18.28 2.23 -18.57
C GLU A 281 -18.73 3.67 -18.93
N SER A 282 -19.19 4.45 -17.95
CA SER A 282 -19.59 5.84 -18.15
C SER A 282 -18.65 6.83 -17.46
N THR A 283 -18.42 7.99 -18.08
CA THR A 283 -17.65 9.11 -17.49
C THR A 283 -18.18 9.53 -16.12
N VAL A 284 -19.51 9.54 -15.95
CA VAL A 284 -20.14 9.88 -14.67
C VAL A 284 -19.81 8.80 -13.63
N GLY A 285 -19.90 7.53 -14.00
CA GLY A 285 -19.54 6.42 -13.13
C GLY A 285 -18.08 6.46 -12.67
N LEU A 286 -17.14 6.78 -13.58
CA LEU A 286 -15.73 6.97 -13.22
C LEU A 286 -15.53 8.08 -12.17
N ILE A 287 -16.16 9.24 -12.34
CA ILE A 287 -16.04 10.35 -11.37
C ILE A 287 -16.63 9.95 -10.01
N VAL A 288 -17.78 9.29 -10.01
CA VAL A 288 -18.40 8.78 -8.78
C VAL A 288 -17.49 7.76 -8.09
N ASP A 289 -16.87 6.87 -8.85
CA ASP A 289 -15.94 5.86 -8.36
C ASP A 289 -14.69 6.49 -7.73
N MET A 290 -14.07 7.48 -8.40
CA MET A 290 -12.94 8.25 -7.83
C MET A 290 -13.30 8.90 -6.50
N VAL A 291 -14.48 9.54 -6.40
CA VAL A 291 -14.94 10.18 -5.16
C VAL A 291 -15.22 9.14 -4.07
N ALA A 292 -15.92 8.05 -4.41
CA ALA A 292 -16.24 7.00 -3.45
C ALA A 292 -14.98 6.28 -2.96
N ASN A 293 -14.03 5.98 -3.85
CA ASN A 293 -12.73 5.40 -3.52
C ASN A 293 -11.90 6.32 -2.62
N ALA A 294 -11.86 7.62 -2.94
CA ALA A 294 -11.19 8.60 -2.10
C ALA A 294 -11.80 8.64 -0.68
N ILE A 295 -13.14 8.68 -0.56
CA ILE A 295 -13.82 8.70 0.75
C ILE A 295 -13.54 7.41 1.53
N LEU A 296 -13.82 6.26 0.92
CA LEU A 296 -13.70 4.96 1.57
C LEU A 296 -12.25 4.66 1.95
N GLY A 297 -11.33 4.79 0.99
CA GLY A 297 -9.91 4.56 1.23
C GLY A 297 -9.34 5.48 2.32
N THR A 298 -9.71 6.77 2.31
CA THR A 298 -9.27 7.71 3.35
C THR A 298 -9.82 7.33 4.72
N ALA A 299 -11.09 6.93 4.80
CA ALA A 299 -11.72 6.52 6.06
C ALA A 299 -11.05 5.25 6.64
N LEU A 300 -10.73 4.27 5.79
CA LEU A 300 -10.05 3.03 6.20
C LEU A 300 -8.61 3.29 6.68
N VAL A 301 -7.88 4.17 6.00
CA VAL A 301 -6.53 4.60 6.42
C VAL A 301 -6.59 5.32 7.77
N ALA A 302 -7.53 6.24 7.92
CA ALA A 302 -7.76 6.93 9.19
C ALA A 302 -8.13 5.96 10.32
N ALA A 303 -8.97 4.96 10.05
CA ALA A 303 -9.33 3.92 11.01
C ALA A 303 -8.10 3.13 11.51
N GLY A 304 -7.22 2.73 10.59
CA GLY A 304 -5.95 2.07 10.93
C GLY A 304 -5.05 2.93 11.81
N MET A 305 -4.94 4.22 11.50
CA MET A 305 -4.17 5.18 12.31
C MET A 305 -4.78 5.40 13.70
N LEU A 306 -6.10 5.53 13.81
CA LEU A 306 -6.83 5.72 15.07
C LEU A 306 -6.68 4.48 15.97
N PHE A 307 -6.82 3.28 15.39
CA PHE A 307 -6.61 2.03 16.11
C PHE A 307 -5.18 1.91 16.65
N TYR A 308 -4.18 2.20 15.80
CA TYR A 308 -2.78 2.20 16.23
C TYR A 308 -2.54 3.23 17.34
N HIS A 309 -3.02 4.46 17.18
CA HIS A 309 -2.85 5.54 18.15
C HIS A 309 -3.39 5.14 19.54
N ASP A 310 -4.60 4.59 19.59
CA ASP A 310 -5.24 4.12 20.82
C ASP A 310 -4.39 3.05 21.52
N ARG A 311 -3.97 2.00 20.80
CA ARG A 311 -3.16 0.92 21.37
C ARG A 311 -1.75 1.35 21.78
N PHE A 312 -1.12 2.21 21.00
CA PHE A 312 0.21 2.73 21.31
C PHE A 312 0.19 3.63 22.55
N SER A 313 -0.82 4.50 22.67
CA SER A 313 -0.99 5.37 23.84
C SER A 313 -1.23 4.58 25.12
N TRP A 314 -2.02 3.50 25.05
CA TRP A 314 -2.22 2.59 26.18
C TRP A 314 -0.93 1.88 26.60
N LEU A 315 -0.17 1.32 25.64
CA LEU A 315 1.09 0.62 25.92
C LEU A 315 2.13 1.54 26.58
N THR A 316 2.24 2.79 26.12
CA THR A 316 3.16 3.77 26.69
C THR A 316 2.78 4.17 28.11
N GLN A 317 1.49 4.36 28.40
CA GLN A 317 0.99 4.64 29.75
C GLN A 317 1.26 3.48 30.73
N VAL A 318 1.04 2.23 30.31
CA VAL A 318 1.32 1.05 31.14
C VAL A 318 2.82 0.96 31.47
N ARG A 319 3.71 1.13 30.48
CA ARG A 319 5.16 1.12 30.72
C ARG A 319 5.59 2.21 31.70
N GLN A 320 5.06 3.42 31.57
CA GLN A 320 5.38 4.53 32.48
C GLN A 320 4.99 4.22 33.93
N ARG A 321 3.82 3.59 34.17
CA ARG A 321 3.38 3.21 35.52
C ARG A 321 4.28 2.16 36.15
N ILE A 322 4.67 1.14 35.38
CA ILE A 322 5.59 0.10 35.88
C ILE A 322 6.92 0.73 36.29
N HIS A 323 7.48 1.63 35.47
CA HIS A 323 8.71 2.34 35.80
C HIS A 323 8.57 3.26 37.03
N GLN A 324 7.41 3.90 37.22
CA GLN A 324 7.16 4.72 38.40
C GLN A 324 7.01 3.88 39.68
N GLN A 325 6.40 2.70 39.61
CA GLN A 325 6.27 1.77 40.75
C GLN A 325 7.60 1.11 41.14
N GLN A 326 8.52 0.95 40.19
CA GLN A 326 9.85 0.37 40.43
C GLN A 326 10.89 1.37 40.93
N ARG A 327 10.60 2.68 40.95
CA ARG A 327 11.48 3.67 41.60
C ARG A 327 11.29 3.59 43.12
N PRO A 328 12.31 3.22 43.91
CA PRO A 328 12.18 3.18 45.36
C PRO A 328 11.79 4.56 45.87
N SER A 329 10.81 4.64 46.77
CA SER A 329 10.50 5.90 47.43
C SER A 329 11.70 6.27 48.30
N ILE A 330 12.55 7.15 47.80
CA ILE A 330 13.50 7.86 48.64
C ILE A 330 12.64 8.84 49.45
N LYS A 331 12.00 8.34 50.50
CA LYS A 331 11.51 9.16 51.61
C LYS A 331 12.69 9.25 52.58
N GLY A 332 13.16 10.49 52.77
CA GLY A 332 14.16 10.82 53.78
C GLY A 332 13.64 10.69 55.20
#